data_AF-A0A0V1HD96-F1
#
_entry.id   AF-A0A0V1HD96-F1
#
_cell.length_a   1.000
_cell.length_b   1.000
_cell.length_c   1.000
_cell.angle_alpha   90.00
_cell.angle_beta   90.00
_cell.angle_gamma   90.00
#
_symmetry.space_group_name_H-M   'P 1'
#
loop_
_entity.id
_entity.type
_entity.pdbx_description
1 polymer ?
#
loop_
_entity_poly.entity_id
_entity_poly.type
_entity_poly.pdbx_seq_one_letter_code
_entity_poly.pdbx_strand_id
1 'polypeptide(L)' 'MYERTDLWIGRDHVCSWNKQVPPRNVRTRAHNIYSRRRGPRSVARRAKTLFEMWWSFMTKDIDDIYISKVWAK' A
#
# COMPACT_ATOMS: atom_id res chain seq x y z
N MET A 1 -31.12 24.18 -14.25
CA MET A 1 -30.09 23.51 -15.06
C MET A 1 -30.31 22.02 -14.92
N TYR A 2 -30.61 21.31 -16.02
CA TYR A 2 -30.81 19.85 -15.99
C TYR A 2 -29.44 19.17 -15.91
N GLU A 3 -29.12 18.57 -14.77
CA GLU A 3 -27.99 17.65 -14.65
C GLU A 3 -28.31 16.41 -15.50
N ARG A 4 -27.62 16.25 -16.63
CA ARG A 4 -27.62 14.98 -17.37
C ARG A 4 -26.83 13.97 -16.53
N THR A 5 -27.52 13.23 -15.66
CA THR A 5 -26.99 11.99 -15.11
C THR A 5 -26.93 10.96 -16.23
N ASP A 6 -25.74 10.72 -16.76
CA ASP A 6 -25.55 9.59 -17.66
C ASP A 6 -25.91 8.29 -16.91
N LEU A 7 -26.79 7.49 -17.48
CA LEU A 7 -27.21 6.20 -16.93
C LEU A 7 -26.67 5.07 -17.81
N TRP A 8 -26.25 3.95 -17.21
CA TRP A 8 -26.13 2.68 -17.93
C TRP A 8 -27.47 1.97 -17.85
N ILE A 9 -28.11 1.72 -18.98
CA ILE A 9 -29.35 0.96 -19.06
C ILE A 9 -28.98 -0.50 -19.37
N GLY A 10 -29.47 -1.41 -18.54
CA GLY A 10 -29.35 -2.86 -18.75
C GLY A 10 -30.08 -3.29 -20.02
N ARG A 11 -29.68 -4.43 -20.59
CA ARG A 11 -30.27 -4.96 -21.82
C ARG A 11 -31.77 -5.27 -21.68
N ASP A 12 -32.21 -5.52 -20.46
CA ASP A 12 -33.60 -5.74 -20.08
C ASP A 12 -34.45 -4.45 -20.08
N HIS A 13 -33.83 -3.28 -20.23
CA HIS A 13 -34.46 -1.96 -20.14
C HIS A 13 -35.19 -1.65 -18.82
N VAL A 14 -35.10 -2.55 -17.83
CA VAL A 14 -35.68 -2.39 -16.50
C VAL A 14 -34.62 -1.92 -15.51
N CYS A 15 -33.40 -2.46 -15.60
CA CYS A 15 -32.33 -2.09 -14.68
C CYS A 15 -31.57 -0.86 -15.20
N SER A 16 -31.53 0.21 -14.41
CA SER A 16 -30.70 1.40 -14.71
C SER A 16 -29.68 1.63 -13.60
N TRP A 17 -28.43 1.87 -13.97
CA TRP A 17 -27.34 2.19 -13.05
C TRP A 17 -26.86 3.61 -13.27
N ASN A 18 -26.73 4.39 -12.19
CA ASN A 18 -26.10 5.70 -12.25
C ASN A 18 -24.64 5.57 -12.66
N LYS A 19 -24.22 6.28 -13.71
CA LYS A 19 -22.79 6.48 -13.97
C LYS A 19 -22.26 7.38 -12.87
N GLN A 20 -21.81 6.77 -11.77
CA GLN A 20 -20.98 7.50 -10.83
C GLN A 20 -19.67 7.82 -11.54
N VAL A 21 -19.46 9.09 -11.84
CA VAL A 21 -18.15 9.58 -12.25
C VAL A 21 -17.19 9.20 -11.12
N PRO A 22 -16.14 8.40 -11.38
CA PRO A 22 -15.21 8.05 -10.33
C PRO A 22 -14.68 9.35 -9.70
N PRO A 23 -14.58 9.43 -8.36
CA PRO A 23 -14.07 10.62 -7.70
C PRO A 23 -12.78 11.05 -8.40
N ARG A 24 -12.65 12.35 -8.67
CA ARG A 24 -11.47 12.92 -9.36
C ARG A 24 -10.15 12.60 -8.63
N ASN A 25 -10.25 12.18 -7.37
CA ASN A 25 -9.18 11.80 -6.47
C ASN A 25 -8.91 10.28 -6.43
N VAL A 26 -9.66 9.47 -7.18
CA VAL A 26 -9.31 8.06 -7.41
C VAL A 26 -8.04 8.07 -8.25
N ARG A 27 -6.95 7.67 -7.60
CA ARG A 27 -5.63 7.61 -8.23
C ARG A 27 -5.70 6.71 -9.47
N THR A 28 -5.67 7.27 -10.68
CA THR A 28 -5.44 6.48 -11.89
C THR A 28 -4.06 5.82 -11.83
N ARG A 29 -3.92 4.67 -12.51
CA ARG A 29 -2.70 3.85 -12.57
C ARG A 29 -1.42 4.65 -12.88
N ALA A 30 -1.54 5.74 -13.63
CA ALA A 30 -0.44 6.64 -13.97
C ALA A 30 0.21 7.31 -12.74
N HIS A 31 -0.54 7.51 -11.65
CA HIS A 31 0.00 8.10 -10.42
C HIS A 31 0.47 7.04 -9.40
N ASN A 32 0.24 5.75 -9.68
CA ASN A 32 0.85 4.62 -8.95
C ASN A 32 2.23 4.23 -9.52
N ILE A 33 2.76 5.02 -10.46
CA ILE A 33 4.14 4.88 -10.91
C ILE A 33 5.04 5.33 -9.75
N TYR A 34 5.43 4.38 -8.91
CA TYR A 34 6.53 4.55 -7.97
C TYR A 34 7.78 4.92 -8.78
N SER A 35 8.09 6.22 -8.85
CA SER A 35 9.30 6.72 -9.51
C SER A 35 10.60 6.26 -8.83
N ARG A 36 10.49 5.75 -7.59
CA ARG A 36 11.61 5.21 -6.83
C ARG A 36 11.84 3.75 -7.20
N ARG A 37 13.08 3.41 -7.54
CA ARG A 37 13.52 2.02 -7.81
C ARG A 37 13.00 1.09 -6.71
N ARG A 38 12.40 -0.03 -7.14
CA ARG A 38 12.02 -1.11 -6.25
C ARG A 38 13.30 -1.70 -5.64
N GLY A 39 13.30 -1.93 -4.33
CA GLY A 39 14.42 -2.57 -3.64
C GLY A 39 14.68 -1.99 -2.25
N PRO A 40 15.63 -2.61 -1.52
CA PRO A 40 16.04 -2.18 -0.19
C PRO A 40 16.52 -0.72 -0.19
N ARG A 41 16.14 0.02 0.84
CA ARG A 41 16.51 1.43 1.02
C ARG A 41 17.41 1.59 2.23
N SER A 42 18.11 2.73 2.32
CA SER A 42 18.84 3.12 3.52
C SER A 42 19.85 2.04 3.97
N VAL A 43 19.84 1.66 5.25
CA VAL A 43 20.69 0.67 5.90
C VAL A 43 20.54 -0.71 5.26
N ALA A 44 19.32 -1.12 4.92
CA ALA A 44 19.06 -2.41 4.27
C ALA A 44 19.70 -2.52 2.88
N ARG A 45 19.96 -1.39 2.20
CA ARG A 45 20.70 -1.38 0.93
C ARG A 45 22.20 -1.63 1.12
N ARG A 46 22.73 -1.35 2.32
CA ARG A 46 24.15 -1.48 2.63
C ARG A 46 24.50 -2.83 3.26
N ALA A 47 23.50 -3.63 3.63
CA ALA A 47 23.71 -4.97 4.18
C ALA A 47 24.43 -5.86 3.15
N LYS A 48 25.57 -6.42 3.56
CA LYS A 48 26.39 -7.35 2.77
C LYS A 48 26.28 -8.78 3.30
N THR A 49 25.83 -8.95 4.55
CA THR A 49 25.72 -10.24 5.20
C THR A 49 24.28 -10.58 5.56
N LEU A 50 24.00 -11.88 5.70
CA LEU A 50 22.69 -12.36 6.18
C LEU A 50 22.35 -11.81 7.56
N PHE A 51 23.35 -11.66 8.43
CA PHE A 51 23.17 -11.10 9.76
C PHE A 51 22.77 -9.63 9.73
N GLU A 52 23.43 -8.80 8.92
CA GLU A 52 23.07 -7.38 8.74
C GLU A 52 21.67 -7.22 8.11
N MET A 53 21.30 -8.11 7.20
CA MET A 53 19.96 -8.14 6.62
C MET A 53 18.93 -8.50 7.69
N TRP A 54 19.18 -9.55 8.49
CA TRP A 54 18.31 -9.98 9.57
C TRP A 54 18.11 -8.89 10.62
N TRP A 55 19.19 -8.21 10.99
CA TRP A 55 19.15 -7.08 11.93
C TRP A 55 18.28 -5.92 11.44
N SER A 56 18.13 -5.75 10.12
CA SER A 56 17.24 -4.71 9.57
C SER A 56 15.76 -4.94 9.91
N PHE A 57 15.38 -6.15 10.34
CA PHE A 57 14.04 -6.49 10.82
C PHE A 57 13.91 -6.42 12.35
N MET A 58 15.02 -6.44 13.08
CA MET A 58 15.04 -6.33 14.53
C MET A 58 15.04 -4.85 14.93
N THR A 59 14.00 -4.44 15.64
CA THR A 59 13.90 -3.11 16.22
C THR A 59 14.30 -3.17 17.69
N LYS A 60 14.73 -2.04 18.26
CA LYS A 60 15.06 -1.97 19.69
C LYS A 60 13.95 -2.52 20.59
N ASP A 61 12.69 -2.23 20.24
CA ASP A 61 11.54 -2.73 20.99
C ASP A 61 11.46 -4.27 20.99
N ILE A 62 11.78 -4.91 19.86
CA ILE A 62 11.82 -6.38 19.74
C ILE A 62 13.00 -6.95 20.53
N ASP A 63 14.16 -6.31 20.46
CA ASP A 63 15.35 -6.72 21.21
C ASP A 63 15.11 -6.59 22.73
N ASP A 64 14.49 -5.50 23.18
CA ASP A 64 14.18 -5.25 24.59
C ASP A 64 13.14 -6.26 25.11
N ILE A 65 12.13 -6.62 24.29
CA ILE A 65 11.18 -7.70 24.61
C ILE A 65 11.91 -9.05 24.71
N TYR A 66 12.83 -9.35 23.79
CA TYR A 66 13.60 -10.58 23.82
C TYR A 66 14.47 -10.65 25.07
N ILE A 67 15.23 -9.59 25.38
CA ILE A 67 16.09 -9.51 26.56
C ILE A 67 15.25 -9.64 27.84
N SER A 68 14.17 -8.86 27.96
CA SER A 68 13.31 -8.91 29.16
C SER A 68 12.59 -10.24 29.35
N LYS A 69 12.37 -11.05 28.31
CA LYS A 69 11.72 -12.37 28.43
C LYS A 69 12.68 -13.53 28.57
N VAL A 70 13.86 -13.44 27.96
CA VAL A 70 14.85 -14.53 27.93
C VAL A 70 15.87 -14.39 29.04
N TRP A 71 16.27 -13.16 29.37
CA TRP A 71 17.30 -12.86 30.38
C TRP A 71 16.75 -12.42 31.74
N ALA A 72 15.43 -12.28 31.90
CA ALA A 72 14.81 -12.07 33.21
C ALA A 72 14.53 -13.39 33.97
N LYS A 73 15.33 -14.43 33.71
CA LYS A 73 15.36 -15.67 34.49
C LYS A 73 16.57 -15.69 35.40
#